data_AF-A0A1V4IIN3-F1
#
_entry.id   AF-A0A1V4IIN3-F1
#
_cell.length_a   1.000
_cell.length_b   1.000
_cell.length_c   1.000
_cell.angle_alpha   90.00
_cell.angle_beta   90.00
_cell.angle_gamma   90.00
#
_symmetry.space_group_name_H-M   'P 1'
#
loop_
_entity.id
_entity.type
_entity.pdbx_description
1 polymer ?
#
loop_
_entity_poly.entity_id
_entity_poly.type
_entity_poly.pdbx_seq_one_letter_code
_entity_poly.pdbx_strand_id
1 'polypeptide(L)' 'MSKDKNPYGQAQNLSPHEQIPEVHSKEPSDSDIEKLKKLYLPSSKADNRPSEESIEKANDLNSSKPDTLL' A
#
# COMPACT_ATOMS: atom_id res chain seq x y z
N MET A 1 -42.00 18.25 5.00
CA MET A 1 -41.04 18.03 3.91
C MET A 1 -40.06 16.96 4.36
N SER A 2 -39.84 15.96 3.51
CA SER A 2 -39.33 14.62 3.83
C SER A 2 -37.96 14.59 4.52
N LYS A 3 -37.81 13.68 5.48
CA LYS A 3 -36.51 13.21 5.96
C LYS A 3 -36.01 12.18 4.96
N ASP A 4 -35.05 12.56 4.12
CA ASP A 4 -34.32 11.62 3.29
C ASP A 4 -33.54 10.66 4.20
N LYS A 5 -33.93 9.38 4.17
CA LYS A 5 -33.25 8.31 4.88
C LYS A 5 -32.03 7.91 4.04
N ASN A 6 -30.82 8.12 4.57
CA ASN A 6 -29.61 7.52 4.01
C ASN A 6 -29.77 5.98 3.92
N PRO A 7 -29.53 5.34 2.76
CA PRO A 7 -29.65 3.89 2.60
C PRO A 7 -28.45 3.12 3.18
N TYR A 8 -27.37 3.81 3.59
CA TYR A 8 -26.15 3.18 4.10
C TYR A 8 -26.21 2.76 5.59
N GLY A 9 -27.42 2.51 6.10
CA GLY A 9 -27.65 2.12 7.50
C GLY A 9 -28.12 0.68 7.70
N GLN A 10 -28.18 -0.14 6.65
CA GLN A 10 -28.52 -1.57 6.78
C GLN A 10 -27.25 -2.40 6.60
N ALA A 11 -26.82 -3.07 7.67
CA ALA A 11 -25.97 -4.25 7.56
C ALA A 11 -26.73 -5.26 6.69
N GLN A 12 -26.37 -5.31 5.41
CA GLN A 12 -26.91 -6.27 4.48
C GLN A 12 -26.40 -7.64 4.93
N ASN A 13 -27.32 -8.51 5.36
CA ASN A 13 -27.05 -9.94 5.45
C ASN A 13 -26.81 -10.43 4.01
N LEU A 14 -25.57 -10.26 3.53
CA LEU A 14 -25.14 -10.75 2.23
C LEU A 14 -25.29 -12.27 2.22
N SER A 15 -25.80 -12.82 1.13
CA SER A 15 -25.83 -14.27 0.90
C SER A 15 -24.41 -14.83 1.08
N PRO A 16 -24.20 -16.06 1.59
CA PRO A 16 -22.86 -16.64 1.76
C PRO A 16 -21.99 -16.61 0.49
N HIS A 17 -22.62 -16.50 -0.69
CA HIS A 17 -21.95 -16.38 -1.99
C HIS A 17 -21.51 -14.96 -2.37
N GLU A 18 -21.97 -13.93 -1.66
CA GLU A 18 -21.63 -12.51 -1.87
C GLU A 18 -20.66 -11.99 -0.79
N GLN A 19 -20.29 -12.81 0.18
CA GLN A 19 -19.19 -12.52 1.09
C GLN A 19 -17.88 -12.55 0.29
N ILE A 20 -17.19 -11.41 0.23
CA ILE A 20 -15.80 -11.36 -0.23
C ILE A 20 -15.06 -12.38 0.64
N PRO A 21 -14.47 -13.43 0.05
CA PRO A 21 -13.71 -14.41 0.81
C PRO A 21 -12.70 -13.64 1.66
N GLU A 22 -12.63 -13.95 2.95
CA GLU A 22 -11.62 -13.38 3.82
C GLU A 22 -10.26 -13.75 3.23
N VAL A 23 -9.66 -12.81 2.49
CA VAL A 23 -8.35 -13.01 1.91
C VAL A 23 -7.42 -12.99 3.09
N HIS A 24 -7.04 -14.17 3.58
CA HIS A 24 -5.90 -14.31 4.46
C HIS A 24 -4.67 -13.89 3.65
N SER A 25 -4.43 -12.58 3.59
CA SER A 25 -3.23 -12.01 3.01
C SER A 25 -2.09 -12.38 3.94
N LYS A 26 -1.55 -13.58 3.77
CA LYS A 26 -0.25 -13.90 4.32
C LYS A 26 0.71 -12.89 3.71
N GLU A 27 1.37 -12.13 4.57
CA GLU A 27 2.44 -11.27 4.12
C GLU A 27 3.48 -12.13 3.39
N PRO A 28 4.02 -11.66 2.25
CA PRO A 28 5.05 -12.38 1.53
C PRO A 28 6.25 -12.58 2.45
N SER A 29 6.86 -13.77 2.40
CA SER A 29 8.11 -13.99 3.11
C SER A 29 9.25 -13.22 2.44
N ASP A 30 10.36 -13.01 3.16
CA ASP A 30 11.57 -12.41 2.58
C ASP A 30 12.04 -13.17 1.32
N SER A 31 11.89 -14.50 1.31
CA SER A 31 12.22 -15.32 0.13
C SER A 31 11.33 -15.00 -1.08
N ASP A 32 10.05 -14.71 -0.85
CA ASP A 32 9.12 -14.35 -1.92
C ASP A 32 9.47 -12.98 -2.48
N ILE A 33 9.85 -12.03 -1.62
CA ILE A 33 10.34 -10.71 -2.03
C ILE A 33 11.61 -10.85 -2.87
N GLU A 34 12.58 -11.68 -2.47
CA GLU A 34 13.80 -11.92 -3.25
C GLU A 34 13.51 -12.52 -4.63
N LYS A 35 12.59 -13.48 -4.73
CA LYS A 35 12.18 -14.07 -6.02
C LYS A 35 11.56 -13.02 -6.93
N LEU A 36 10.68 -12.18 -6.39
CA LEU A 36 10.07 -11.09 -7.13
C LEU A 36 11.12 -10.08 -7.62
N LYS A 37 12.07 -9.71 -6.77
CA LYS A 37 13.20 -8.83 -7.16
C LYS A 37 13.98 -9.43 -8.32
N LYS A 38 14.31 -10.73 -8.29
CA LYS A 38 15.03 -11.41 -9.39
C LYS A 38 14.25 -11.46 -10.69
N LEU A 39 12.92 -11.54 -10.63
CA LEU A 39 12.08 -11.65 -11.81
C LEU A 39 11.85 -10.30 -12.51
N TYR A 40 11.72 -9.23 -11.73
CA TYR A 40 11.29 -7.92 -12.25
C TYR A 40 12.37 -6.84 -12.22
N LEU A 41 13.45 -7.01 -11.45
CA LEU A 41 14.54 -6.03 -11.40
C LEU A 41 15.79 -6.58 -12.10
N PRO A 42 16.50 -5.74 -12.88
CA PRO A 42 17.86 -6.04 -13.29
C PRO A 42 18.75 -6.31 -12.08
N SER A 43 19.71 -7.23 -12.22
CA SER A 43 20.63 -7.60 -11.14
C SER A 43 21.39 -6.40 -10.55
N SER A 44 21.72 -5.40 -11.39
CA SER A 44 22.37 -4.15 -10.97
C SER A 44 21.51 -3.26 -10.05
N LYS A 45 20.22 -3.58 -9.87
CA LYS A 45 19.26 -2.83 -9.06
C LYS A 45 18.65 -3.66 -7.93
N ALA A 46 19.05 -4.92 -7.76
CA ALA A 46 18.47 -5.83 -6.76
C ALA A 46 18.63 -5.31 -5.31
N ASP A 47 19.76 -4.62 -5.05
CA ASP A 47 20.10 -4.04 -3.75
C ASP A 47 19.89 -2.52 -3.70
N ASN A 48 19.15 -1.95 -4.65
CA ASN A 48 18.87 -0.52 -4.64
C ASN A 48 18.05 -0.15 -3.40
N ARG A 49 18.64 0.69 -2.54
CA ARG A 49 18.00 1.27 -1.36
C ARG A 49 18.05 2.79 -1.50
N PRO A 50 17.08 3.41 -2.21
CA PRO A 50 17.07 4.86 -2.37
C PRO A 50 16.96 5.54 -1.00
N SER A 51 17.65 6.67 -0.85
CA SER A 51 17.47 7.51 0.34
C SER A 51 16.07 8.13 0.35
N GLU A 52 15.60 8.52 1.53
CA GLU A 52 14.33 9.24 1.69
C GLU A 52 14.27 10.49 0.81
N GLU A 53 15.33 11.31 0.83
CA GLU A 53 15.47 12.48 -0.05
C GLU A 53 15.36 12.12 -1.56
N SER A 54 15.92 10.98 -1.97
CA SER A 54 15.81 10.53 -3.36
C SER A 54 14.38 10.11 -3.71
N ILE A 55 13.64 9.55 -2.75
CA ILE A 55 12.24 9.16 -2.93
C ILE A 55 11.37 10.42 -3.00
N GLU A 56 11.56 11.37 -2.09
CA GLU A 56 10.81 12.64 -2.06
C GLU A 56 11.00 13.41 -3.36
N LYS A 57 12.25 13.56 -3.81
CA LYS A 57 12.57 14.23 -5.08
C LYS A 57 11.94 13.53 -6.28
N ALA A 58 11.90 12.20 -6.30
CA ALA A 58 11.28 11.44 -7.40
C ALA A 58 9.75 11.59 -7.44
N ASN A 59 9.13 12.01 -6.33
CA ASN A 59 7.69 12.26 -6.22
C ASN A 59 7.36 13.76 -6.24
N ASP A 60 8.31 14.62 -6.63
CA ASP A 60 8.17 16.08 -6.62
C ASP A 60 7.74 16.64 -5.25
N LEU A 61 8.13 15.95 -4.17
CA LEU A 61 7.89 16.38 -2.80
C LEU A 61 9.06 17.23 -2.30
N ASN A 62 8.75 18.19 -1.42
CA ASN A 62 9.77 18.90 -0.67
C ASN A 62 10.42 17.95 0.33
N SER A 63 11.75 18.00 0.43
CA SER A 63 12.48 17.15 1.36
C SER A 63 12.05 17.45 2.80
N SER A 64 11.57 16.45 3.53
CA SER A 64 11.09 16.59 4.90
C SER A 64 12.22 16.65 5.95
N LYS A 65 13.49 16.80 5.53
CA LYS A 65 14.62 16.98 6.44
C LYS A 65 14.21 17.97 7.55
N PRO A 66 14.27 17.56 8.83
CA PRO A 66 14.01 18.50 9.90
C PRO A 66 15.05 19.61 9.75
N ASP A 67 14.59 20.86 9.67
CA ASP A 67 15.46 22.00 9.88
C ASP A 67 16.19 21.73 11.18
N THR A 68 17.49 21.44 11.11
CA THR A 68 18.36 21.50 12.28
C THR A 68 18.29 22.94 12.76
N LEU A 69 17.35 23.22 13.66
CA LEU A 69 17.32 24.42 14.47
C LEU A 69 18.55 24.36 15.37
N LEU A 70 19.65 24.90 14.83
CA LEU A 70 20.88 25.21 15.56
C LEU A 70 20.62 26.34 16.56
#